data_AF-A0A2A6NHD2-F1
#
_entry.id   AF-A0A2A6NHD2-F1
#
_cell.length_a   1.000
_cell.length_b   1.000
_cell.length_c   1.000
_cell.angle_alpha   90.00
_cell.angle_beta   90.00
_cell.angle_gamma   90.00
#
_symmetry.space_group_name_H-M   'P 1'
#
loop_
_entity.id
_entity.type
_entity.pdbx_description
1 polymer ?
#
loop_
_entity_poly.entity_id
_entity_poly.type
_entity_poly.pdbx_seq_one_letter_code
_entity_poly.pdbx_strand_id
1 'polypeptide(L)' 'MDRNLVILNVSASETMLRSDGHAAIRLETKEMGPIAFEVNLQAIAALRRHLARAEMHILQSQNQTKN' A
#
# COMPACT_ATOMS: atom_id res chain seq x y z
N MET A 1 -18.68 5.05 14.89
CA MET A 1 -18.33 6.18 14.02
C MET A 1 -17.88 5.58 12.70
N ASP A 2 -18.63 5.79 11.63
CA ASP A 2 -18.24 5.37 10.29
C ASP A 2 -16.92 6.03 9.93
N ARG A 3 -15.83 5.25 9.97
CA ARG A 3 -14.62 5.61 9.26
C ARG A 3 -14.93 5.33 7.80
N ASN A 4 -15.32 6.36 7.05
CA ASN A 4 -15.28 6.31 5.58
C ASN A 4 -13.83 6.04 5.16
N LEU A 5 -13.49 4.76 5.06
CA LEU A 5 -12.22 4.28 4.56
C LEU A 5 -12.23 4.51 3.06
N VAL A 6 -11.43 5.47 2.61
CA VAL A 6 -11.18 5.64 1.18
C VAL A 6 -10.31 4.46 0.75
N ILE A 7 -10.84 3.62 -0.13
CA ILE A 7 -10.12 2.52 -0.76
C ILE A 7 -9.55 3.04 -2.07
N LEU A 8 -8.25 2.88 -2.26
CA LEU A 8 -7.53 3.36 -3.44
C LEU A 8 -6.90 2.17 -4.17
N ASN A 9 -7.01 2.16 -5.50
CA ASN A 9 -6.31 1.22 -6.33
C ASN A 9 -4.90 1.73 -6.60
N VAL A 10 -3.92 1.08 -5.96
CA VAL A 10 -2.50 1.37 -6.16
C VAL A 10 -2.01 0.69 -7.43
N SER A 11 -1.49 1.46 -8.38
CA SER A 11 -0.97 0.96 -9.67
C SER A 11 0.55 0.84 -9.70
N ALA A 12 1.27 1.64 -8.90
CA ALA A 12 2.72 1.59 -8.77
C ALA A 12 3.16 2.13 -7.40
N SER A 13 4.39 1.80 -6.99
CA SER A 13 5.00 2.33 -5.77
C SER A 13 6.49 2.58 -5.95
N GLU A 14 7.00 3.66 -5.37
CA GLU A 14 8.43 4.00 -5.35
C GLU A 14 8.88 4.48 -3.97
N THR A 15 10.12 4.16 -3.58
CA THR A 15 10.76 4.75 -2.40
C THR A 15 11.25 6.15 -2.74
N MET A 16 11.01 7.11 -1.86
CA MET A 16 11.50 8.48 -2.04
C MET A 16 12.05 9.05 -0.74
N LEU A 17 12.96 10.02 -0.89
CA LEU A 17 13.39 10.88 0.21
C LEU A 17 12.66 12.22 0.09
N ARG A 18 11.99 12.63 1.16
CA ARG A 18 11.34 13.94 1.21
C ARG A 18 12.37 15.05 1.38
N SER A 19 11.97 16.28 1.07
CA SER A 19 12.82 17.47 1.25
C SER A 19 13.21 17.73 2.71
N ASP A 20 12.44 17.18 3.66
CA ASP A 20 12.72 17.22 5.10
C ASP A 20 13.61 16.07 5.60
N GLY A 21 14.15 15.24 4.69
CA GLY A 21 15.05 14.13 5.00
C GLY A 21 14.37 12.84 5.48
N HIS A 22 13.04 12.79 5.56
CA HIS A 22 12.32 11.58 5.95
C HIS A 22 12.10 10.64 4.75
N ALA A 23 12.24 9.34 5.01
CA ALA A 23 11.90 8.33 4.02
C ALA A 23 10.39 8.19 3.87
N ALA A 24 9.92 8.09 2.63
CA ALA A 24 8.53 7.89 2.31
C ALA A 24 8.37 6.87 1.19
N ILE A 25 7.16 6.34 1.06
CA ILE A 25 6.74 5.54 -0.09
C ILE A 25 5.69 6.35 -0.82
N ARG A 26 5.96 6.65 -2.10
CA ARG A 26 4.98 7.22 -3.01
C ARG A 26 4.21 6.10 -3.69
N LEU A 27 2.90 6.22 -3.70
CA LEU A 27 1.96 5.33 -4.36
C LEU A 27 1.27 6.08 -5.48
N GLU A 28 1.28 5.53 -6.68
CA GLU A 28 0.40 5.98 -7.74
C GLU A 28 -0.98 5.37 -7.51
N THR A 29 -2.01 6.21 -7.43
CA THR A 29 -3.40 5.77 -7.25
C THR A 29 -4.26 6.19 -8.42
N LYS A 30 -5.25 5.37 -8.77
CA LYS A 30 -6.17 5.68 -9.88
C LYS A 30 -7.16 6.80 -9.52
N GLU A 31 -7.55 6.88 -8.25
CA GLU A 31 -8.67 7.73 -7.82
C GLU A 31 -8.23 9.12 -7.36
N MET A 32 -7.03 9.26 -6.78
CA MET A 32 -6.61 10.50 -6.11
C MET A 32 -5.25 11.03 -6.58
N GLY A 33 -4.63 10.40 -7.59
CA GLY A 33 -3.28 10.72 -8.01
C GLY A 33 -2.22 10.21 -7.03
N PRO A 34 -0.98 10.72 -7.10
CA PRO A 34 0.11 10.23 -6.27
C PRO A 34 -0.10 10.61 -4.79
N ILE A 35 0.04 9.63 -3.90
CA ILE A 35 0.01 9.82 -2.45
C ILE A 35 1.33 9.30 -1.87
N ALA A 36 1.98 10.11 -1.06
CA ALA A 36 3.15 9.69 -0.30
C ALA A 36 2.83 9.55 1.18
N PHE A 37 3.30 8.48 1.81
CA PHE A 37 3.20 8.32 3.26
C PHE A 37 4.57 8.06 3.88
N GLU A 38 4.78 8.68 5.04
CA GLU A 38 6.00 8.52 5.84
C GLU A 38 5.99 7.15 6.52
N VAL A 39 7.16 6.52 6.57
CA VAL A 39 7.34 5.24 7.23
C VAL A 39 8.56 5.25 8.13
N ASN A 40 8.39 4.80 9.37
CA ASN A 40 9.50 4.47 10.25
C ASN A 40 9.77 2.95 10.23
N LEU A 41 10.89 2.51 10.82
CA LEU A 41 11.29 1.09 10.77
C LEU A 41 10.24 0.12 11.31
N GLN A 42 9.51 0.50 12.37
CA GLN A 42 8.44 -0.33 12.93
C GLN A 42 7.23 -0.42 11.98
N ALA A 43 6.84 0.71 11.39
CA ALA A 43 5.78 0.78 10.39
C ALA A 43 6.14 -0.02 9.13
N ILE A 44 7.41 0.01 8.68
CA ILE A 44 7.90 -0.81 7.57
C ILE A 44 7.74 -2.30 7.89
N ALA A 45 8.14 -2.74 9.08
CA ALA A 45 8.02 -4.14 9.47
C ALA A 45 6.54 -4.59 9.52
N ALA A 46 5.63 -3.73 10.00
CA ALA A 46 4.21 -4.01 9.98
C ALA A 46 3.65 -4.06 8.54
N LEU A 47 3.99 -3.08 7.70
CA LEU A 47 3.54 -3.00 6.31
C LEU A 47 3.94 -4.26 5.53
N ARG A 48 5.19 -4.73 5.66
CA ARG A 48 5.66 -5.98 5.03
C ARG A 48 4.77 -7.17 5.39
N ARG A 49 4.40 -7.32 6.67
CA ARG A 49 3.51 -8.41 7.11
C ARG A 49 2.10 -8.27 6.54
N HIS A 50 1.56 -7.05 6.48
CA HIS A 50 0.23 -6.81 5.91
C HIS A 50 0.19 -7.07 4.40
N LEU A 51 1.21 -6.62 3.66
CA LEU A 51 1.34 -6.86 2.23
C LEU A 51 1.42 -8.37 1.91
N ALA A 52 2.24 -9.13 2.64
CA ALA A 52 2.34 -10.58 2.45
C ALA A 52 0.99 -11.29 2.64
N ARG A 53 0.18 -10.85 3.62
CA ARG A 53 -1.18 -11.39 3.83
C ARG A 53 -2.13 -11.00 2.70
N ALA A 54 -2.08 -9.75 2.25
CA ALA A 54 -2.91 -9.27 1.15
C ALA A 54 -2.60 -10.03 -0.15
N GLU A 55 -1.32 -10.22 -0.46
CA GLU A 55 -0.84 -10.99 -1.61
C GLU A 55 -1.37 -12.44 -1.57
N MET A 56 -1.24 -13.12 -0.43
CA MET A 56 -1.76 -14.48 -0.25
C MET A 56 -3.27 -14.56 -0.57
N HIS A 57 -4.07 -13.62 -0.05
CA HIS A 57 -5.51 -13.59 -0.34
C HIS A 57 -5.80 -13.35 -1.82
N ILE A 58 -5.10 -12.40 -2.46
CA ILE A 58 -5.29 -12.09 -3.89
C ILE A 58 -5.01 -13.32 -4.75
N LEU A 59 -3.90 -14.01 -4.51
CA LEU A 59 -3.52 -15.21 -5.25
C LEU A 59 -4.54 -16.34 -5.06
N GLN A 60 -5.04 -16.54 -3.84
CA GLN A 60 -6.08 -17.54 -3.57
C GLN A 60 -7.39 -17.23 -4.29
N SER A 61 -7.85 -15.97 -4.28
CA SER A 61 -9.07 -15.56 -4.97
C SER A 61 -8.98 -15.73 -6.49
N GLN A 62 -7.81 -15.47 -7.08
CA GLN A 62 -7.58 -15.70 -8.51
C GLN A 62 -7.59 -17.18 -8.90
N ASN A 63 -7.17 -18.07 -7.99
CA ASN A 63 -7.20 -19.51 -8.23
C ASN A 63 -8.62 -20.09 -8.07
N GLN A 64 -9.46 -19.52 -7.20
CA GLN A 64 -10.86 -19.92 -7.03
C GLN A 64 -11.75 -19.54 -8.22
N THR A 65 -11.44 -18.43 -8.90
CA THR A 65 -12.23 -17.95 -10.06
C THR A 65 -11.87 -18.64 -11.38
N LYS A 66 -10.89 -19.55 -11.37
CA LYS A 66 -10.43 -20.32 -12.55
C LYS A 66 -10.93 -21.78 -12.57
N ASN A 67 -11.61 -22.24 -11.51
CA ASN A 67 -12.24 -23.57 -11.42
C ASN A 67 -13.76 -23.45 -11.46
#